data_AF-A0AB37HGY5-F1
#
_entry.id   AF-A0AB37HGY5-F1
#
_cell.length_a   1.000
_cell.length_b   1.000
_cell.length_c   1.000
_cell.angle_alpha   90.00
_cell.angle_beta   90.00
_cell.angle_gamma   90.00
#
_symmetry.space_group_name_H-M   'P 1'
#
loop_
_entity.id
_entity.type
_entity.pdbx_description
1 polymer ?
#
loop_
_entity_poly.entity_id
_entity_poly.type
_entity_poly.pdbx_seq_one_letter_code
_entity_poly.pdbx_strand_id
1 'polypeptide(L)'
;MIQKNDFIELEQQIEPLVKNKKLKTSEAHQLLDQYYHLIIAYIEQINQIETFDIAHIEEYPVIPMNFEERYHYINERIYHFMGYRQMVTLKEELIRMNARYQIQLKRAAQRGSGE
;
A
#
# COMPACT_ATOMS: atom_id res chain seq x y z
N MET A 1 -10.66 -8.86 -5.37
CA MET A 1 -10.56 -7.57 -4.66
C MET A 1 -9.59 -7.76 -3.53
N ILE A 2 -8.49 -7.01 -3.51
CA ILE A 2 -7.48 -7.04 -2.45
C ILE A 2 -8.13 -6.52 -1.16
N GLN A 3 -7.94 -7.26 -0.08
CA GLN A 3 -8.44 -6.99 1.25
C GLN A 3 -7.29 -6.86 2.26
N LYS A 4 -7.62 -6.35 3.45
CA LYS A 4 -6.68 -6.22 4.56
C LYS A 4 -5.99 -7.55 4.92
N ASN A 5 -6.69 -8.68 4.80
CA ASN A 5 -6.17 -9.99 5.19
C ASN A 5 -5.03 -10.45 4.29
N ASP A 6 -5.05 -10.12 2.99
CA ASP A 6 -3.98 -10.48 2.05
C ASP A 6 -2.62 -9.92 2.52
N PHE A 7 -2.61 -8.70 3.08
CA PHE A 7 -1.42 -8.11 3.67
C PHE A 7 -0.99 -8.80 4.97
N ILE A 8 -1.95 -9.17 5.82
CA ILE A 8 -1.67 -9.81 7.11
C ILE A 8 -1.02 -11.17 6.90
N GLU A 9 -1.46 -11.93 5.91
CA GLU A 9 -0.91 -13.25 5.58
C GLU A 9 0.57 -13.15 5.13
N LEU A 10 0.91 -12.14 4.33
CA LEU A 10 2.31 -11.88 3.96
C LEU A 10 3.13 -11.36 5.15
N GLU A 11 2.58 -10.45 5.96
CA GLU A 11 3.25 -9.95 7.17
C GLU A 11 3.57 -11.08 8.15
N GLN A 12 2.68 -12.06 8.33
CA GLN A 12 2.93 -13.23 9.19
C GLN A 12 4.11 -14.07 8.72
N GLN A 13 4.41 -14.08 7.41
CA GLN A 13 5.57 -14.78 6.84
C GLN A 13 6.85 -13.93 6.91
N ILE A 14 6.73 -12.61 6.72
CA ILE A 14 7.87 -11.68 6.72
C ILE A 14 8.37 -11.39 8.15
N GLU A 15 7.46 -11.20 9.11
CA GLU A 15 7.78 -10.81 10.50
C GLU A 15 8.82 -11.73 11.19
N PRO A 16 8.73 -13.08 11.08
CA PRO A 16 9.77 -13.97 11.58
C PRO A 16 11.15 -13.71 10.95
N LEU A 17 11.21 -13.43 9.65
CA LEU A 17 12.46 -13.16 8.93
C LEU A 17 13.05 -11.82 9.36
N VAL A 18 12.21 -10.81 9.57
CA VAL A 18 12.58 -9.50 10.12
C VAL A 18 13.20 -9.66 11.51
N LYS A 19 12.50 -10.34 12.43
CA LYS A 19 12.95 -10.56 13.82
C LYS A 19 14.29 -11.29 13.89
N ASN A 20 14.50 -12.23 12.97
CA ASN A 20 15.74 -13.02 12.89
C ASN A 20 16.84 -12.38 12.03
N LYS A 21 16.66 -11.14 11.55
CA LYS A 21 17.60 -10.42 10.67
C LYS A 21 17.93 -11.18 9.37
N LYS A 22 16.97 -11.96 8.86
CA LYS A 22 17.10 -12.81 7.66
C LYS A 22 16.59 -12.14 6.39
N LEU A 23 16.46 -10.82 6.35
CA LEU A 23 15.93 -10.11 5.17
C LEU A 23 16.83 -10.16 3.93
N LYS A 24 18.06 -10.68 4.03
CA LYS A 24 18.97 -10.86 2.90
C LYS A 24 18.84 -12.22 2.21
N THR A 25 17.93 -13.09 2.65
CA THR A 25 17.71 -14.39 2.03
C THR A 25 16.83 -14.25 0.79
N SER A 26 16.97 -15.18 -0.16
CA SER A 26 16.13 -15.20 -1.36
C SER A 26 14.63 -15.32 -1.02
N GLU A 27 14.30 -16.12 0.00
CA GLU A 27 12.92 -16.25 0.51
C GLU A 27 12.38 -14.90 1.00
N ALA A 28 13.17 -14.16 1.80
CA ALA A 28 12.75 -12.86 2.28
C ALA A 28 12.56 -11.86 1.15
N HIS A 29 13.46 -11.84 0.16
CA HIS A 29 13.32 -10.98 -1.01
C HIS A 29 12.03 -11.29 -1.78
N GLN A 30 11.74 -12.56 -2.04
CA GLN A 30 10.52 -12.97 -2.73
C GLN A 30 9.26 -12.50 -1.99
N LEU A 31 9.22 -12.66 -0.67
CA LEU A 31 8.08 -12.21 0.14
C LEU A 31 7.95 -10.67 0.16
N LEU A 32 9.07 -9.94 0.20
CA LEU A 32 9.08 -8.48 0.17
C LEU A 32 8.65 -7.94 -1.20
N ASP A 33 9.08 -8.57 -2.29
CA ASP A 33 8.65 -8.22 -3.65
C ASP A 33 7.14 -8.46 -3.81
N GLN A 34 6.63 -9.60 -3.31
CA GLN A 34 5.18 -9.89 -3.29
C GLN A 34 4.41 -8.85 -2.48
N TYR A 35 4.91 -8.48 -1.30
CA TYR A 35 4.28 -7.47 -0.45
C TYR A 35 4.27 -6.09 -1.11
N TYR A 36 5.37 -5.71 -1.75
CA TYR A 36 5.47 -4.48 -2.52
C TYR A 36 4.48 -4.44 -3.69
N HIS A 37 4.43 -5.49 -4.51
CA HIS A 37 3.46 -5.60 -5.60
C HIS A 37 2.02 -5.56 -5.11
N LEU A 38 1.72 -6.18 -3.96
CA LEU A 38 0.38 -6.13 -3.36
C LEU A 38 -0.01 -4.70 -2.96
N ILE A 39 0.94 -3.89 -2.47
CA ILE A 39 0.70 -2.46 -2.19
C ILE A 39 0.39 -1.70 -3.48
N ILE A 40 1.19 -1.89 -4.53
CA ILE A 40 0.97 -1.21 -5.83
C ILE A 40 -0.40 -1.60 -6.41
N ALA A 41 -0.72 -2.89 -6.45
CA ALA A 41 -2.02 -3.37 -6.93
C ALA A 41 -3.19 -2.85 -6.07
N TYR A 42 -2.97 -2.65 -4.77
CA TYR A 42 -3.98 -2.05 -3.91
C TYR A 42 -4.17 -0.55 -4.20
N ILE A 43 -3.10 0.19 -4.50
CA ILE A 43 -3.17 1.59 -4.96
C ILE A 43 -3.98 1.67 -6.25
N GLU A 44 -3.70 0.79 -7.21
CA GLU A 44 -4.45 0.71 -8.47
C GLU A 44 -5.93 0.47 -8.21
N GLN A 45 -6.25 -0.51 -7.37
CA GLN A 45 -7.63 -0.86 -7.02
C GLN A 45 -8.38 0.29 -6.34
N ILE A 46 -7.80 0.95 -5.34
CA ILE A 46 -8.52 2.00 -4.57
C ILE A 46 -8.66 3.30 -5.34
N ASN A 47 -7.75 3.57 -6.28
CA ASN A 47 -7.81 4.75 -7.16
C ASN A 47 -8.52 4.46 -8.49
N GLN A 48 -8.91 3.21 -8.75
CA GLN A 48 -9.58 2.78 -9.98
C GLN A 48 -8.77 3.08 -11.25
N ILE A 49 -7.46 2.85 -11.17
CA ILE A 49 -6.53 3.01 -12.29
C ILE A 49 -6.01 1.64 -12.74
N GLU A 50 -5.69 1.50 -14.03
CA GLU A 50 -5.18 0.23 -14.58
C GLU A 50 -3.70 0.00 -14.27
N THR A 51 -2.90 1.07 -14.22
CA THR A 51 -1.46 0.98 -14.00
C THR A 51 -1.01 2.16 -13.16
N PHE A 52 -0.30 1.85 -12.07
CA PHE A 52 0.32 2.85 -11.23
C PHE A 52 1.47 3.55 -11.99
N ASP A 53 1.43 4.88 -12.01
CA ASP A 53 2.50 5.73 -12.52
C ASP A 53 2.79 6.86 -11.52
N ILE A 54 4.03 6.87 -11.00
CA ILE A 54 4.46 7.87 -10.03
C ILE A 54 4.39 9.30 -10.59
N ALA A 55 4.50 9.49 -11.91
CA ALA A 55 4.41 10.81 -12.53
C ALA A 55 3.01 11.45 -12.43
N HIS A 56 1.97 10.64 -12.21
CA HIS A 56 0.58 11.08 -12.10
C HIS A 56 0.04 11.00 -10.66
N ILE A 57 0.93 10.93 -9.67
CA ILE A 57 0.57 10.71 -8.26
C ILE A 57 -0.38 11.77 -7.69
N GLU A 58 -0.28 13.01 -8.16
CA GLU A 58 -1.12 14.15 -7.73
C GLU A 58 -2.59 14.01 -8.19
N GLU A 59 -2.84 13.19 -9.21
CA GLU A 59 -4.18 12.95 -9.75
C GLU A 59 -4.94 11.87 -8.96
N TYR A 60 -4.25 11.11 -8.12
CA TYR A 60 -4.83 9.97 -7.43
C TYR A 60 -5.62 10.40 -6.19
N PRO A 61 -6.92 10.06 -6.10
CA PRO A 61 -7.79 10.54 -5.01
C PRO A 61 -7.41 10.01 -3.62
N VAL A 62 -6.71 8.87 -3.56
CA VAL A 62 -6.38 8.16 -2.32
C VAL A 62 -4.88 7.89 -2.27
N ILE A 63 -4.11 8.93 -1.92
CA ILE A 63 -2.66 8.88 -1.76
C ILE A 63 -2.18 9.73 -0.57
N PRO A 64 -1.21 9.26 0.26
CA PRO A 64 -0.59 10.04 1.32
C PRO A 64 0.22 11.25 0.81
N MET A 65 0.27 12.33 1.59
CA MET A 65 0.92 13.61 1.21
C MET A 65 2.40 13.50 0.80
N ASN A 66 3.18 12.59 1.43
CA ASN A 66 4.61 12.43 1.16
C ASN A 66 4.89 11.10 0.43
N PHE A 67 3.99 10.70 -0.46
CA PHE A 67 4.08 9.39 -1.11
C PHE A 67 5.31 9.26 -1.99
N GLU A 68 5.64 10.26 -2.80
CA GLU A 68 6.75 10.21 -3.76
C GLU A 68 8.10 9.97 -3.08
N GLU A 69 8.45 10.78 -2.08
CA GLU A 69 9.67 10.60 -1.29
C GLU A 69 9.75 9.20 -0.67
N ARG A 70 8.61 8.72 -0.15
CA ARG A 70 8.51 7.39 0.47
C ARG A 70 8.63 6.27 -0.55
N TYR A 71 8.05 6.43 -1.73
CA TYR A 71 8.12 5.48 -2.83
C TYR A 71 9.58 5.29 -3.27
N HIS A 72 10.31 6.39 -3.47
CA HIS A 72 11.75 6.32 -3.77
C HIS A 72 12.53 5.65 -2.65
N TYR A 73 12.29 6.03 -1.40
CA TYR A 73 12.94 5.42 -0.24
C TYR A 73 12.70 3.90 -0.16
N ILE A 74 11.46 3.44 -0.38
CA ILE A 74 11.11 2.02 -0.37
C ILE A 74 11.86 1.29 -1.48
N ASN A 75 11.87 1.81 -2.71
CA ASN A 75 12.54 1.17 -3.84
C ASN A 75 14.05 1.01 -3.61
N GLU A 76 14.70 2.02 -3.03
CA GLU A 76 16.12 1.95 -2.68
C GLU A 76 16.43 0.95 -1.54
N ARG A 77 15.41 0.57 -0.75
CA ARG A 77 15.60 -0.15 0.52
C ARG A 77 14.63 -1.30 0.73
N ILE A 78 14.06 -1.84 -0.34
CA ILE A 78 12.99 -2.85 -0.27
C ILE A 78 13.39 -4.06 0.59
N TYR A 79 14.65 -4.48 0.53
CA TYR A 79 15.21 -5.61 1.29
C TYR A 79 15.79 -5.23 2.67
N HIS A 80 15.56 -4.00 3.14
CA HIS A 80 15.99 -3.52 4.44
C HIS A 80 14.83 -3.47 5.43
N PHE A 81 15.17 -3.61 6.72
CA PHE A 81 14.22 -3.48 7.82
C PHE A 81 13.36 -2.21 7.69
N MET A 82 14.00 -1.06 7.46
CA MET A 82 13.27 0.20 7.36
C MET A 82 12.44 0.31 6.09
N GLY A 83 12.85 -0.29 4.97
CA GLY A 83 12.00 -0.35 3.77
C GLY A 83 10.72 -1.12 4.03
N TYR A 84 10.83 -2.31 4.65
CA TYR A 84 9.67 -3.08 5.11
C TYR A 84 8.76 -2.28 6.06
N ARG A 85 9.33 -1.59 7.06
CA ARG A 85 8.53 -0.75 7.97
C ARG A 85 7.81 0.39 7.25
N GLN A 86 8.43 1.01 6.23
CA GLN A 86 7.77 2.03 5.42
C GLN A 86 6.60 1.45 4.61
N MET A 87 6.76 0.24 4.06
CA MET A 87 5.68 -0.46 3.36
C MET A 87 4.50 -0.78 4.29
N VAL A 88 4.75 -1.29 5.50
CA VAL A 88 3.69 -1.57 6.49
C VAL A 88 2.90 -0.31 6.85
N THR A 89 3.61 0.79 7.15
CA THR A 89 2.98 2.08 7.46
C THR A 89 2.17 2.61 6.27
N LEU A 90 2.73 2.55 5.07
CA LEU A 90 2.05 2.98 3.84
C LEU A 90 0.74 2.21 3.64
N LYS A 91 0.75 0.88 3.80
CA LYS A 91 -0.45 0.05 3.74
C LYS A 91 -1.53 0.50 4.73
N GLU A 92 -1.16 0.76 5.98
CA GLU A 92 -2.13 1.20 7.00
C GLU A 92 -2.74 2.57 6.70
N GLU A 93 -1.96 3.48 6.12
CA GLU A 93 -2.46 4.77 5.65
C GLU A 93 -3.44 4.59 4.48
N LEU A 94 -3.06 3.83 3.45
CA LEU A 94 -3.90 3.59 2.28
C LEU A 94 -5.25 2.95 2.68
N ILE A 95 -5.26 1.97 3.58
CA ILE A 95 -6.51 1.36 4.10
C ILE A 95 -7.38 2.41 4.79
N ARG A 96 -6.81 3.25 5.66
CA ARG A 96 -7.57 4.29 6.38
C ARG A 96 -8.09 5.37 5.45
N MET A 97 -7.28 5.79 4.48
CA MET A 97 -7.65 6.81 3.51
C MET A 97 -8.75 6.32 2.58
N ASN A 98 -8.63 5.10 2.06
CA ASN A 98 -9.70 4.49 1.25
C ASN A 98 -11.01 4.39 2.03
N ALA A 99 -10.99 3.93 3.29
CA ALA A 99 -12.20 3.86 4.11
C ALA A 99 -12.88 5.23 4.27
N ARG A 100 -12.11 6.30 4.48
CA ARG A 100 -12.63 7.67 4.56
C ARG A 100 -13.21 8.14 3.21
N TYR A 101 -12.50 7.88 2.12
CA TYR A 101 -12.92 8.24 0.77
C TYR A 101 -14.24 7.57 0.40
N GLN A 102 -14.39 6.27 0.67
CA GLN A 102 -15.64 5.54 0.42
C GLN A 102 -16.84 6.09 1.22
N ILE A 103 -16.61 6.57 2.45
CA ILE A 103 -17.66 7.22 3.25
C ILE A 103 -18.07 8.55 2.60
N GLN A 104 -17.11 9.34 2.11
CA GLN A 104 -17.39 10.61 1.43
C GLN A 104 -18.22 10.38 0.15
N LEU A 105 -17.82 9.41 -0.68
CA LEU A 105 -18.57 9.04 -1.88
C LEU A 105 -20.02 8.64 -1.57
N LYS A 106 -20.23 7.78 -0.55
CA LYS A 106 -21.57 7.37 -0.12
C LYS A 106 -22.43 8.56 0.33
N ARG A 107 -21.84 9.50 1.07
CA ARG A 107 -22.53 10.71 1.54
C ARG A 107 -22.87 11.66 0.38
N ALA A 108 -21.98 11.81 -0.60
CA ALA A 108 -22.23 12.61 -1.79
C ALA A 108 -23.37 12.01 -2.63
N ALA A 109 -23.35 10.69 -2.85
CA ALA A 109 -24.42 9.98 -3.56
C ALA A 109 -25.80 10.16 -2.89
N GLN A 110 -25.88 10.03 -1.56
CA GLN A 110 -27.13 10.21 -0.81
C GLN A 110 -27.69 11.64 -0.87
N ARG A 111 -26.83 12.64 -1.01
CA ARG A 111 -27.26 14.05 -1.13
C ARG A 111 -27.76 14.39 -2.54
N GLY A 112 -27.20 13.76 -3.58
CA GLY A 112 -27.63 13.96 -4.97
C GLY A 112 -28.90 13.20 -5.37
N SER A 113 -29.37 12.23 -4.58
CA SER A 113 -30.63 11.50 -4.82
C SER A 113 -31.87 12.18 -4.24
N GLY A 114 -31.74 13.39 -3.67
CA GLY A 114 -32.80 14.12 -2.97
C GLY A 114 -33.26 15.41 -3.65
N GLU A 115 -32.80 15.69 -4.86
CA GLU A 115 -33.28 16.76 -5.76
C GLU A 115 -34.05 16.14 -6.94
#